data_AF-A0A9E3GTT5-F1
#
_entry.id   AF-A0A9E3GTT5-F1
#
_cell.length_a   1.000
_cell.length_b   1.000
_cell.length_c   1.000
_cell.angle_alpha   90.00
_cell.angle_beta   90.00
_cell.angle_gamma   90.00
#
_symmetry.space_group_name_H-M   'P 1'
#
loop_
_entity.id
_entity.type
_entity.pdbx_description
1 polymer ?
#
loop_
_entity_poly.entity_id
_entity_poly.type
_entity_poly.pdbx_seq_one_letter_code
_entity_poly.pdbx_strand_id
1 'polypeptide(L)'
;DWIYICDFDHRYDRLDVPIKDQGIAKSPVRVGSDVWIGEKATVLRGVDVGQGSVVASHCLVNKDVPPFSIAVGVPVRVVKSRLPAGMDPEEALDLLRRGEPIPGDPLEA
;
A
#
# COMPACT_ATOMS: atom_id res chain seq x y z
N ASP A 1 -14.09 -2.86 8.24
CA ASP A 1 -14.15 -3.57 6.94
C ASP A 1 -13.40 -4.88 6.98
N TRP A 2 -13.74 -5.82 6.10
CA TRP A 2 -12.97 -7.05 5.93
C TRP A 2 -11.76 -6.77 5.04
N ILE A 3 -10.57 -6.71 5.64
CA ILE A 3 -9.31 -6.47 4.92
C ILE A 3 -8.37 -7.62 5.24
N TYR A 4 -7.66 -8.15 4.23
CA TYR A 4 -6.66 -9.19 4.43
C TYR A 4 -5.25 -8.63 4.23
N ILE A 5 -4.39 -8.78 5.23
CA ILE A 5 -2.98 -8.37 5.18
C ILE A 5 -2.16 -9.57 5.63
N CYS A 6 -1.22 -10.01 4.80
CA CYS A 6 -0.41 -11.19 5.08
C CYS A 6 1.08 -10.91 4.88
N ASP A 7 1.92 -11.28 5.85
CA ASP A 7 3.39 -11.18 5.79
C ASP A 7 4.06 -12.49 5.32
N PHE A 8 3.27 -13.48 4.87
CA PHE A 8 3.79 -14.77 4.42
C PHE A 8 2.98 -15.41 3.29
N ASP A 9 3.61 -16.34 2.56
CA ASP A 9 2.97 -17.27 1.63
C ASP A 9 3.55 -18.68 1.81
N HIS A 10 2.84 -19.70 1.35
CA HIS A 10 3.42 -21.03 1.20
C HIS A 10 4.47 -21.04 0.10
N ARG A 11 5.56 -21.81 0.31
CA ARG A 11 6.44 -22.18 -0.80
C ARG A 11 5.74 -23.23 -1.66
N TYR A 12 5.97 -23.18 -2.97
CA TYR A 12 5.35 -24.07 -3.94
C TYR A 12 6.32 -24.51 -5.04
N ASP A 13 7.62 -24.24 -4.87
CA ASP A 13 8.65 -24.44 -5.88
C ASP A 13 8.97 -25.93 -6.14
N ARG A 14 8.78 -26.80 -5.12
CA ARG A 14 9.06 -28.24 -5.24
C ARG A 14 7.82 -29.01 -5.69
N LEU A 15 7.93 -29.69 -6.82
CA LEU A 15 6.82 -30.47 -7.40
C LEU A 15 6.60 -31.84 -6.72
N ASP A 16 7.58 -32.33 -5.97
CA ASP A 16 7.61 -33.67 -5.36
C ASP A 16 7.27 -33.68 -3.85
N VAL A 17 7.00 -32.51 -3.27
CA VAL A 17 6.65 -32.35 -1.85
C VAL A 17 5.30 -31.66 -1.74
N PRO A 18 4.34 -32.17 -0.94
CA PRO A 18 3.07 -31.46 -0.71
C PRO A 18 3.29 -30.02 -0.20
N ILE A 19 2.52 -29.05 -0.69
CA ILE A 19 2.67 -27.61 -0.36
C ILE A 19 2.77 -27.37 1.16
N LYS A 20 1.96 -28.08 1.96
CA LYS A 20 1.96 -27.96 3.43
C LYS A 20 3.32 -28.29 4.07
N ASP A 21 4.14 -29.10 3.39
CA ASP A 21 5.46 -29.58 3.85
C ASP A 21 6.63 -28.81 3.22
N GLN A 22 6.36 -27.85 2.31
CA GLN A 22 7.41 -27.03 1.67
C GLN A 22 7.83 -25.81 2.50
N GLY A 23 7.11 -25.51 3.58
CA GLY A 23 7.33 -24.35 4.44
C GLY A 23 6.71 -23.05 3.90
N ILE A 24 7.13 -21.92 4.49
CA ILE A 24 6.61 -20.59 4.17
C ILE A 24 7.73 -19.63 3.76
N ALA A 25 7.40 -18.61 2.98
CA ALA A 25 8.23 -17.46 2.68
C ALA A 25 7.65 -16.23 3.37
N LYS A 26 8.46 -15.48 4.11
CA LYS A 26 8.02 -14.32 4.89
C LYS A 26 8.67 -13.03 4.41
N SER A 27 7.92 -11.94 4.38
CA SER A 27 8.43 -10.60 4.13
C SER A 27 7.47 -9.58 4.78
N PRO A 28 7.98 -8.55 5.48
CA PRO A 28 7.12 -7.62 6.20
C PRO A 28 6.19 -6.89 5.25
N VAL A 29 5.00 -6.51 5.74
CA VAL A 29 4.15 -5.51 5.12
C VAL A 29 4.27 -4.24 5.95
N ARG A 30 4.52 -3.10 5.33
CA ARG A 30 4.56 -1.81 6.01
C ARG A 30 3.43 -0.94 5.52
N VAL A 31 2.64 -0.39 6.45
CA VAL A 31 1.58 0.55 6.15
C VAL A 31 1.95 1.88 6.79
N GLY A 32 2.08 2.92 5.97
CA GLY A 32 2.40 4.26 6.41
C GLY A 32 1.26 4.90 7.21
N SER A 33 1.56 6.07 7.79
CA SER A 33 0.56 6.88 8.50
C SER A 33 -0.59 7.31 7.57
N ASP A 34 -1.80 7.47 8.11
CA ASP A 34 -2.96 8.00 7.38
C ASP A 34 -3.29 7.25 6.06
N VAL A 35 -3.14 5.93 6.05
CA VAL A 35 -3.55 5.09 4.92
C VAL A 35 -5.00 4.65 5.10
N TRP A 36 -5.82 4.84 4.07
CA TRP A 36 -7.15 4.25 4.00
C TRP A 36 -7.13 3.00 3.11
N ILE A 37 -7.55 1.85 3.67
CA ILE A 37 -7.66 0.58 2.94
C ILE A 37 -9.14 0.19 2.87
N GLY A 38 -9.66 0.11 1.64
CA GLY A 38 -11.06 -0.20 1.37
C GLY A 38 -11.42 -1.65 1.60
N GLU A 39 -12.71 -1.89 1.80
CA GLU A 39 -13.29 -3.22 2.04
C GLU A 39 -12.85 -4.26 1.01
N LYS A 40 -12.53 -5.47 1.48
CA LYS A 40 -12.09 -6.64 0.71
C LYS A 40 -10.79 -6.43 -0.07
N ALA A 41 -10.03 -5.39 0.22
CA ALA A 41 -8.66 -5.29 -0.27
C ALA A 41 -7.77 -6.38 0.36
N THR A 42 -6.79 -6.83 -0.41
CA THR A 42 -5.76 -7.79 0.01
C THR A 42 -4.38 -7.17 -0.18
N VAL A 43 -3.57 -7.16 0.87
CA VAL A 43 -2.17 -6.71 0.83
C VAL A 43 -1.25 -7.91 1.02
N LEU A 44 -0.42 -8.18 0.00
CA LEU A 44 0.51 -9.30 0.01
C LEU A 44 1.82 -8.96 0.73
N ARG A 45 2.55 -10.00 1.13
CA ARG A 45 3.82 -9.89 1.84
C ARG A 45 4.84 -9.07 1.05
N GLY A 46 5.72 -8.37 1.77
CA GLY A 46 6.84 -7.65 1.16
C GLY A 46 6.46 -6.34 0.48
N VAL A 47 5.25 -5.84 0.71
CA VAL A 47 4.74 -4.59 0.13
C VAL A 47 4.77 -3.47 1.17
N ASP A 48 5.24 -2.30 0.74
CA ASP A 48 5.11 -1.04 1.45
C ASP A 48 3.96 -0.19 0.86
N VAL A 49 3.01 0.22 1.70
CA VAL A 49 1.93 1.16 1.36
C VAL A 49 2.26 2.51 1.96
N GLY A 50 2.62 3.47 1.12
CA GLY A 50 3.10 4.79 1.54
C GLY A 50 2.04 5.62 2.25
N GLN A 51 2.50 6.50 3.14
CA GLN A 51 1.67 7.40 3.95
C GLN A 51 0.65 8.18 3.11
N GLY A 52 -0.55 8.39 3.66
CA GLY A 52 -1.59 9.14 2.98
C GLY A 52 -2.20 8.42 1.78
N SER A 53 -1.87 7.16 1.51
CA SER A 53 -2.42 6.44 0.35
C SER A 53 -3.85 5.95 0.59
N VAL A 54 -4.59 5.80 -0.50
CA VAL A 54 -5.93 5.22 -0.54
C VAL A 54 -5.89 3.98 -1.41
N VAL A 55 -6.22 2.83 -0.83
CA VAL A 55 -6.37 1.55 -1.52
C VAL A 55 -7.87 1.29 -1.69
N ALA A 56 -8.36 1.23 -2.93
CA ALA A 56 -9.78 0.99 -3.18
C ALA A 56 -10.23 -0.42 -2.76
N SER A 57 -11.54 -0.58 -2.60
CA SER A 57 -12.16 -1.88 -2.31
C SER A 57 -11.80 -2.94 -3.35
N HIS A 58 -11.71 -4.19 -2.92
CA HIS A 58 -11.35 -5.34 -3.77
C HIS A 58 -9.98 -5.21 -4.49
N CYS A 59 -9.09 -4.31 -4.05
CA CYS A 59 -7.76 -4.15 -4.63
C CYS A 59 -6.79 -5.25 -4.17
N LEU A 60 -5.96 -5.78 -5.08
CA LEU A 60 -4.86 -6.69 -4.76
C LEU A 60 -3.54 -5.93 -4.79
N VAL A 61 -3.05 -5.55 -3.61
CA VAL A 61 -1.78 -4.86 -3.43
C VAL A 61 -0.65 -5.89 -3.44
N ASN A 62 -0.12 -6.16 -4.63
CA ASN A 62 0.97 -7.11 -4.88
C ASN A 62 2.32 -6.46 -5.21
N LYS A 63 2.43 -5.14 -5.04
CA LYS A 63 3.64 -4.32 -5.17
C LYS A 63 3.44 -3.00 -4.44
N ASP A 64 4.54 -2.31 -4.14
CA ASP A 64 4.52 -1.07 -3.37
C ASP A 64 3.57 -0.01 -3.94
N VAL A 65 2.94 0.72 -3.03
CA VAL A 65 2.08 1.87 -3.33
C VAL A 65 2.81 3.12 -2.82
N PRO A 66 3.22 4.05 -3.71
CA PRO A 66 3.91 5.27 -3.29
C PRO A 66 3.05 6.15 -2.37
N PRO A 67 3.66 6.97 -1.50
CA PRO A 67 2.92 7.91 -0.64
C PRO A 67 1.90 8.76 -1.42
N PHE A 68 0.80 9.08 -0.75
CA PHE A 68 -0.29 9.93 -1.25
C PHE A 68 -0.94 9.42 -2.54
N SER A 69 -0.85 8.11 -2.83
CA SER A 69 -1.43 7.52 -4.05
C SER A 69 -2.87 7.08 -3.84
N ILE A 70 -3.70 7.16 -4.89
CA ILE A 70 -4.97 6.44 -5.00
C ILE A 70 -4.72 5.21 -5.88
N ALA A 71 -4.83 4.03 -5.30
CA ALA A 71 -4.47 2.75 -5.89
C ALA A 71 -5.69 1.82 -6.00
N VAL A 72 -5.83 1.13 -7.14
CA VAL A 72 -7.00 0.29 -7.47
C VAL A 72 -6.61 -1.00 -8.20
N GLY A 73 -7.51 -1.97 -8.24
CA GLY A 73 -7.48 -3.09 -9.19
C GLY A 73 -6.75 -4.34 -8.75
N VAL A 74 -6.77 -5.36 -9.63
CA VAL A 74 -6.11 -6.66 -9.47
C VAL A 74 -5.38 -6.98 -10.78
N PRO A 75 -4.04 -6.83 -10.87
CA PRO A 75 -3.12 -6.35 -9.83
C PRO A 75 -3.24 -4.83 -9.56
N VAL A 76 -2.66 -4.37 -8.45
CA VAL A 76 -2.71 -2.95 -8.08
C VAL A 76 -2.08 -2.03 -9.14
N ARG A 77 -2.73 -0.89 -9.36
CA ARG A 77 -2.23 0.23 -10.16
C ARG A 77 -2.57 1.55 -9.48
N VAL A 78 -1.62 2.49 -9.50
CA VAL A 78 -1.88 3.88 -9.10
C VAL A 78 -2.65 4.56 -10.24
N VAL A 79 -3.76 5.22 -9.90
CA VAL A 79 -4.61 5.93 -10.88
C VAL A 79 -4.61 7.44 -10.70
N LYS A 80 -4.23 7.92 -9.51
CA LYS A 80 -4.22 9.34 -9.18
C LYS A 80 -3.31 9.61 -7.99
N SER A 81 -2.65 10.77 -7.98
CA SER A 81 -2.03 11.32 -6.76
C SER A 81 -3.05 12.17 -5.99
N ARG A 82 -3.01 12.09 -4.65
CA ARG A 82 -3.73 13.02 -3.77
C ARG A 82 -3.04 14.38 -3.68
N LEU A 83 -1.74 14.45 -3.99
CA LEU A 83 -0.99 15.69 -3.94
C LEU A 83 -1.38 16.66 -5.06
N PRO A 84 -1.18 17.97 -4.86
CA PRO A 84 -1.21 18.98 -5.91
C PRO A 84 -0.33 18.59 -7.11
N ALA A 85 -0.72 19.06 -8.29
CA ALA A 85 0.00 18.77 -9.52
C ALA A 85 1.45 19.28 -9.44
N GLY A 86 2.41 18.41 -9.74
CA GLY A 86 3.85 18.74 -9.73
C GLY A 86 4.53 18.67 -8.37
N MET A 87 3.82 18.41 -7.29
CA MET A 87 4.41 18.24 -5.96
C MET A 87 5.12 16.88 -5.83
N ASP A 88 6.35 16.90 -5.30
CA ASP A 88 7.11 15.70 -4.96
C ASP A 88 6.59 15.06 -3.66
N PRO A 89 6.31 13.75 -3.64
CA PRO A 89 5.96 13.06 -2.40
C PRO A 89 6.94 13.24 -1.24
N GLU A 90 8.25 13.33 -1.49
CA GLU A 90 9.21 13.50 -0.38
C GLU A 90 9.12 14.90 0.23
N GLU A 91 8.93 15.94 -0.59
CA GLU A 91 8.66 17.30 -0.13
C GLU A 91 7.40 17.36 0.73
N ALA A 92 6.33 16.69 0.30
CA ALA A 92 5.09 16.60 1.08
C ALA A 92 5.28 15.87 2.41
N LEU A 93 6.06 14.77 2.44
CA LEU A 93 6.39 14.08 3.68
C LEU A 93 7.21 14.97 4.62
N ASP A 94 8.15 15.75 4.10
CA ASP A 94 8.98 16.67 4.87
C ASP A 94 8.17 17.80 5.52
N LEU A 95 7.21 18.38 4.78
CA LEU A 95 6.25 19.33 5.34
C LEU A 95 5.49 18.73 6.53
N LEU A 96 4.91 17.53 6.33
CA LEU A 96 4.17 16.85 7.39
C LEU A 96 5.04 16.47 8.60
N ARG A 97 6.31 16.09 8.39
CA ARG A 97 7.27 15.82 9.48
C ARG A 97 7.57 17.06 10.32
N ARG A 98 7.53 18.26 9.71
CA ARG A 98 7.67 19.55 10.41
C ARG A 98 6.36 20.05 11.02
N GLY A 99 5.25 19.34 10.79
CA GLY A 99 3.92 19.81 11.18
C GLY A 99 3.41 20.97 10.33
N GLU A 100 4.00 21.18 9.16
CA GLU A 100 3.58 22.17 8.18
C GLU A 100 2.49 21.56 7.28
N PRO A 101 1.49 22.35 6.89
CA PRO A 101 0.44 21.87 6.01
C PRO A 101 0.95 21.74 4.57
N ILE A 102 0.22 20.99 3.73
CA ILE A 102 0.57 20.78 2.33
C ILE A 102 -0.04 21.92 1.51
N PRO A 103 0.77 22.76 0.82
CA PRO A 103 0.25 23.87 0.03
C PRO A 103 -0.77 23.44 -1.01
N GLY A 104 -1.97 24.00 -0.97
CA GLY A 104 -3.03 23.67 -1.92
C GLY A 104 -3.76 22.38 -1.63
N ASP A 105 -3.62 21.82 -0.41
CA ASP A 105 -4.55 20.84 0.13
C ASP A 105 -5.97 21.46 0.15
N PRO A 106 -7.00 20.78 -0.36
CA PRO A 106 -8.38 21.27 -0.32
C PRO A 106 -8.89 21.69 1.07
N LEU A 107 -8.27 21.21 2.15
CA LEU A 107 -8.62 21.55 3.53
C LEU A 107 -7.84 22.74 4.11
N GLU A 108 -6.91 23.34 3.38
CA GLU A 108 -6.26 24.61 3.78
C GLU A 108 -7.11 25.87 3.51
N ALA A 109 -8.21 25.74 2.74
CA ALA A 109 -9.09 26.85 2.34
C ALA A 109 -10.20 27.17 3.35
#